data_AF-A0A928VPD6-F1
#
_entry.id   AF-A0A928VPD6-F1
#
_cell.length_a   1.000
_cell.length_b   1.000
_cell.length_c   1.000
_cell.angle_alpha   90.00
_cell.angle_beta   90.00
_cell.angle_gamma   90.00
#
_symmetry.space_group_name_H-M   'P 1'
#
loop_
_entity.id
_entity.type
_entity.pdbx_description
1 polymer ?
#
loop_
_entity_poly.entity_id
_entity_poly.type
_entity_poly.pdbx_seq_one_letter_code
_entity_poly.pdbx_strand_id
1 'polypeptide(L)'
;MSSFHSIMGAAAGVLSITCIIPYIISTIKGETQPHRVTWWILSVLGFMMSANHFAAGGTTTFWEPLCAAIGQLCIAILSIRYGKGGWGKLDQICMAGVIASLIVWQQLDSPMLALALTISVDFLACLPTIRKAIHCPQSEDFTCWMMYFISTAINLSAVQQWDLSHAALPVYLFTGNGFILSLLWGNQLHRWEKQYRFVRGVSLYQYDRVLLFHLNGPMMFERSRDINRGRTAMKSADKLVMDFTKVPFVGFRSSRKIATTIRYAHEHGMQVYIVGTSAKIRRQLGRLGLYDIVRAQDIISDSAQALHTALGKIKRPTTFPMPDFHQTSFQLF
;
A
#
# COMPACT_ATOMS: atom_id res chain seq x y z
N MET A 1 36.42 23.47 -11.33
CA MET A 1 35.61 22.34 -11.86
C MET A 1 35.06 21.59 -10.66
N SER A 2 33.75 21.35 -10.59
CA SER A 2 33.17 20.56 -9.50
C SER A 2 33.73 19.12 -9.57
N SER A 3 34.16 18.59 -8.43
CA SER A 3 34.65 17.21 -8.36
C SER A 3 33.53 16.22 -8.71
N PHE A 4 33.87 15.08 -9.32
CA PHE A 4 32.90 14.02 -9.64
C PHE A 4 32.00 13.69 -8.44
N HIS A 5 32.59 13.56 -7.25
CA HIS A 5 31.87 13.29 -6.00
C HIS A 5 30.85 14.37 -5.63
N SER A 6 31.19 15.65 -5.84
CA SER A 6 30.26 16.76 -5.59
C SER A 6 29.05 16.73 -6.53
N ILE A 7 29.28 16.36 -7.81
CA ILE A 7 28.19 16.23 -8.79
C ILE A 7 27.28 15.07 -8.42
N MET A 8 27.84 13.90 -8.07
CA MET A 8 27.06 12.73 -7.66
C MET A 8 26.25 13.01 -6.39
N GLY A 9 26.83 13.69 -5.40
CA GLY A 9 26.14 14.06 -4.17
C GLY A 9 24.96 15.02 -4.41
N ALA A 10 25.17 16.04 -5.23
CA ALA A 10 24.10 16.96 -5.63
C ALA A 10 23.00 16.26 -6.44
N ALA A 11 23.37 15.39 -7.39
CA ALA A 11 22.43 14.60 -8.17
C ALA A 11 21.59 13.67 -7.28
N ALA A 12 22.22 13.03 -6.28
CA ALA A 12 21.53 12.20 -5.30
C ALA A 12 20.49 13.00 -4.51
N GLY A 13 20.85 14.21 -4.03
CA GLY A 13 19.92 15.10 -3.32
C GLY A 13 18.74 15.56 -4.18
N VAL A 14 18.97 15.94 -5.45
CA VAL A 14 17.89 16.29 -6.38
C VAL A 14 16.97 15.08 -6.63
N LEU A 15 17.54 13.88 -6.75
CA LEU A 15 16.73 12.68 -6.90
C LEU A 15 15.93 12.38 -5.63
N SER A 16 16.53 12.47 -4.43
CA SER A 16 15.83 12.14 -3.17
C SER A 16 14.63 13.05 -2.89
N ILE A 17 14.71 14.35 -3.22
CA ILE A 17 13.56 15.25 -3.06
C ILE A 17 12.48 15.00 -4.13
N THR A 18 12.84 14.62 -5.36
CA THR A 18 11.86 14.33 -6.41
C THR A 18 11.12 12.99 -6.17
N CYS A 19 11.71 12.07 -5.40
CA CYS A 19 11.08 10.81 -4.98
C CYS A 19 9.73 11.00 -4.26
N ILE A 20 9.53 12.13 -3.58
CA ILE A 20 8.30 12.36 -2.81
C ILE A 20 7.09 12.62 -3.71
N ILE A 21 7.30 13.05 -4.96
CA ILE A 21 6.22 13.40 -5.88
C ILE A 21 5.24 12.23 -6.09
N PRO A 22 5.67 11.01 -6.49
CA PRO A 22 4.78 9.87 -6.60
C PRO A 22 4.13 9.49 -5.26
N TYR A 23 4.84 9.63 -4.15
CA TYR A 23 4.31 9.35 -2.81
C TYR A 23 3.19 10.33 -2.41
N ILE A 24 3.36 11.63 -2.69
CA ILE A 24 2.35 12.66 -2.46
C ILE A 24 1.13 12.40 -3.33
N ILE A 25 1.33 12.13 -4.62
CA ILE A 25 0.23 11.84 -5.57
C ILE A 25 -0.56 10.61 -5.11
N SER A 26 0.11 9.51 -4.79
CA SER A 26 -0.54 8.27 -4.31
C SER A 26 -1.23 8.45 -2.95
N THR A 27 -0.68 9.30 -2.07
CA THR A 27 -1.30 9.66 -0.79
C THR A 27 -2.59 10.46 -0.98
N ILE A 28 -2.58 11.48 -1.86
CA ILE A 28 -3.77 12.29 -2.17
C ILE A 28 -4.86 11.42 -2.84
N LYS A 29 -4.46 10.45 -3.68
CA LYS A 29 -5.36 9.44 -4.27
C LYS A 29 -5.89 8.42 -3.25
N GLY A 30 -5.34 8.37 -2.04
CA GLY A 30 -5.71 7.43 -0.98
C GLY A 30 -5.19 6.00 -1.18
N GLU A 31 -4.29 5.80 -2.14
CA GLU A 31 -3.60 4.54 -2.42
C GLU A 31 -2.57 4.25 -1.32
N THR A 32 -1.84 5.30 -0.93
CA THR A 32 -0.81 5.30 0.11
C THR A 32 -1.33 5.98 1.37
N GLN A 33 -0.98 5.46 2.55
CA GLN A 33 -1.42 6.01 3.83
C GLN A 33 -0.22 6.22 4.75
N PRO A 34 0.33 7.45 4.83
CA PRO A 34 1.51 7.72 5.65
C PRO A 34 1.20 7.52 7.13
N HIS A 35 2.15 6.92 7.85
CA HIS A 35 2.04 6.71 9.29
C HIS A 35 2.56 7.93 10.05
N ARG A 36 1.68 8.66 10.76
CA ARG A 36 1.95 10.03 11.23
C ARG A 36 3.24 10.17 12.04
N VAL A 37 3.34 9.42 13.14
CA VAL A 37 4.48 9.49 14.07
C VAL A 37 5.79 9.13 13.38
N THR A 38 5.78 8.13 12.50
CA THR A 38 6.97 7.68 11.79
C THR A 38 7.53 8.78 10.91
N TRP A 39 6.71 9.44 10.08
CA TRP A 39 7.20 10.48 9.18
C TRP A 39 7.70 11.72 9.93
N TRP A 40 7.09 12.07 11.07
CA TRP A 40 7.59 13.14 11.93
C TRP A 40 8.94 12.80 12.54
N ILE A 41 9.09 11.59 13.08
CA ILE A 41 10.36 11.12 13.65
C ILE A 41 11.44 11.09 12.57
N LEU A 42 11.18 10.45 11.43
CA LEU A 42 12.16 10.33 10.35
C LEU A 42 12.58 11.70 9.82
N SER A 43 11.66 12.65 9.69
CA SER A 43 12.01 14.02 9.28
C SER A 43 13.02 14.68 10.22
N VAL A 44 12.79 14.61 11.53
CA VAL A 44 13.71 15.17 12.53
C VAL A 44 15.07 14.45 12.49
N LEU A 45 15.05 13.12 12.48
CA LEU A 45 16.26 12.31 12.42
C LEU A 45 17.05 12.55 11.12
N GLY A 46 16.39 12.72 9.98
CA GLY A 46 17.03 13.01 8.70
C GLY A 46 17.83 14.32 8.71
N PHE A 47 17.25 15.38 9.29
CA PHE A 47 17.98 16.65 9.47
C PHE A 47 19.20 16.46 10.39
N MET A 48 19.04 15.71 11.48
CA MET A 48 20.14 15.41 12.39
C MET A 48 21.24 14.58 11.72
N MET A 49 20.88 13.52 10.98
CA MET A 49 21.83 12.69 10.24
C MET A 49 22.63 13.55 9.26
N SER A 50 21.95 14.42 8.50
CA SER A 50 22.63 15.34 7.58
C SER A 50 23.57 16.29 8.31
N ALA A 51 23.16 16.87 9.45
CA ALA A 51 23.97 17.82 10.21
C ALA A 51 25.20 17.12 10.84
N ASN A 52 24.99 15.98 11.48
CA ASN A 52 26.05 15.18 12.10
C ASN A 52 27.06 14.71 11.05
N HIS A 53 26.57 14.25 9.89
CA HIS A 53 27.41 13.79 8.79
C HIS A 53 28.20 14.92 8.13
N PHE A 54 27.61 16.11 8.01
CA PHE A 54 28.33 17.28 7.55
C PHE A 54 29.41 17.70 8.54
N ALA A 55 29.09 17.76 9.85
CA ALA A 55 30.04 18.07 10.92
C ALA A 55 31.19 17.05 11.02
N ALA A 56 30.93 15.81 10.61
CA ALA A 56 31.89 14.72 10.49
C ALA A 56 32.86 14.82 9.28
N GLY A 57 32.65 15.78 8.37
CA GLY A 57 33.46 15.95 7.16
C GLY A 57 32.82 15.41 5.87
N GLY A 58 31.61 14.83 5.94
CA GLY A 58 30.84 14.28 4.82
C GLY A 58 30.25 15.31 3.84
N THR A 59 31.05 16.26 3.37
CA THR A 59 30.61 17.45 2.61
C THR A 59 30.07 17.17 1.21
N THR A 60 30.38 16.02 0.59
CA THR A 60 29.80 15.65 -0.70
C THR A 60 28.53 14.83 -0.57
N THR A 61 28.40 14.00 0.46
CA THR A 61 27.31 13.03 0.62
C THR A 61 26.16 13.50 1.51
N PHE A 62 26.29 14.66 2.17
CA PHE A 62 25.23 15.20 3.04
C PHE A 62 23.99 15.71 2.30
N TRP A 63 24.09 16.03 1.00
CA TRP A 63 22.97 16.58 0.22
C TRP A 63 21.80 15.60 0.11
N GLU A 64 22.08 14.30 -0.03
CA GLU A 64 21.04 13.28 -0.12
C GLU A 64 20.17 13.18 1.14
N PRO A 65 20.73 12.98 2.36
CA PRO A 65 19.91 12.94 3.57
C PRO A 65 19.25 14.28 3.88
N LEU A 66 19.87 15.42 3.53
CA LEU A 66 19.23 16.73 3.70
C LEU A 66 17.96 16.85 2.84
N CYS A 67 18.08 16.56 1.55
CA CYS A 67 16.96 16.62 0.61
C CYS A 67 15.88 15.57 0.94
N ALA A 68 16.30 14.39 1.40
CA ALA A 68 15.39 13.35 1.89
C ALA A 68 14.62 13.83 3.14
N ALA A 69 15.29 14.50 4.09
CA ALA A 69 14.66 15.04 5.30
C ALA A 69 13.61 16.12 4.99
N ILE A 70 13.89 16.99 4.01
CA ILE A 70 12.92 17.97 3.50
C ILE A 70 11.71 17.24 2.90
N GLY A 71 11.95 16.21 2.08
CA GLY A 71 10.89 15.40 1.51
C GLY A 71 10.04 14.68 2.57
N GLN A 72 10.69 14.11 3.59
CA GLN A 72 10.03 13.48 4.73
C GLN A 72 9.22 14.49 5.54
N LEU A 73 9.69 15.73 5.69
CA LEU A 73 8.92 16.81 6.33
C LEU A 73 7.64 17.11 5.55
N CYS A 74 7.72 17.19 4.22
CA CYS A 74 6.54 17.37 3.38
C CYS A 74 5.52 16.22 3.57
N ILE A 75 6.00 14.97 3.63
CA ILE A 75 5.13 13.81 3.87
C ILE A 75 4.57 13.82 5.30
N ALA A 76 5.36 14.25 6.30
CA ALA A 76 4.93 14.40 7.69
C ALA A 76 3.79 15.42 7.81
N ILE A 77 3.92 16.57 7.16
CA ILE A 77 2.87 17.60 7.07
C ILE A 77 1.64 17.04 6.38
N LEU A 78 1.80 16.36 5.23
CA LEU A 78 0.70 15.73 4.50
C LEU A 78 -0.02 14.66 5.35
N SER A 79 0.72 13.96 6.21
CA SER A 79 0.19 12.92 7.09
C SER A 79 -0.78 13.45 8.16
N ILE A 80 -0.75 14.75 8.48
CA ILE A 80 -1.74 15.36 9.39
C ILE A 80 -3.15 15.17 8.84
N ARG A 81 -3.32 15.40 7.53
CA ARG A 81 -4.62 15.32 6.84
C ARG A 81 -4.93 13.92 6.30
N TYR A 82 -3.94 13.25 5.71
CA TYR A 82 -4.14 12.00 4.97
C TYR A 82 -3.57 10.76 5.66
N GLY A 83 -2.79 10.94 6.74
CA GLY A 83 -2.11 9.86 7.44
C GLY A 83 -2.97 9.16 8.49
N LYS A 84 -2.52 7.97 8.89
CA LYS A 84 -3.14 7.12 9.91
C LYS A 84 -2.18 6.80 11.05
N GLY A 85 -2.75 6.30 12.15
CA GLY A 85 -1.98 5.88 13.34
C GLY A 85 -1.38 7.05 14.11
N GLY A 86 -0.39 6.76 14.94
CA GLY A 86 0.36 7.75 15.72
C GLY A 86 0.09 7.76 17.22
N TRP A 87 -0.66 6.80 17.74
CA TRP A 87 -0.94 6.64 19.17
C TRP A 87 -0.99 5.17 19.62
N GLY A 88 -0.44 4.26 18.82
CA GLY A 88 -0.28 2.86 19.24
C GLY A 88 0.84 2.69 20.28
N LYS A 89 0.85 1.57 21.00
CA LYS A 89 1.91 1.26 21.99
C LYS A 89 3.31 1.30 21.36
N LEU A 90 3.47 0.79 20.14
CA LEU A 90 4.73 0.85 19.41
C LEU A 90 5.14 2.29 19.08
N ASP A 91 4.18 3.15 18.73
CA ASP A 91 4.43 4.57 18.41
C ASP A 91 4.94 5.33 19.63
N GLN A 92 4.33 5.08 20.79
CA GLN A 92 4.71 5.70 22.06
C GLN A 92 6.12 5.27 22.50
N ILE A 93 6.44 3.98 22.38
CA ILE A 93 7.78 3.45 22.68
C ILE A 93 8.82 4.07 21.74
N CYS A 94 8.53 4.15 20.44
CA CYS A 94 9.44 4.78 19.47
C CYS A 94 9.64 6.28 19.77
N MET A 95 8.55 7.01 20.06
CA MET A 95 8.63 8.44 20.43
C MET A 95 9.47 8.65 21.69
N ALA A 96 9.25 7.86 22.73
CA ALA A 96 10.02 7.95 23.97
C ALA A 96 11.50 7.62 23.73
N GLY A 97 11.79 6.60 22.92
CA GLY A 97 13.15 6.25 22.52
C GLY A 97 13.85 7.40 21.80
N VAL A 98 13.20 8.02 20.82
CA VAL A 98 13.74 9.17 20.08
C VAL A 98 14.01 10.35 21.03
N ILE A 99 13.06 10.70 21.91
CA ILE A 99 13.24 11.80 22.87
C ILE A 99 14.43 11.52 23.80
N ALA A 100 14.53 10.30 24.34
CA ALA A 100 15.66 9.93 25.19
C ALA A 100 16.99 10.03 24.43
N SER A 101 17.01 9.59 23.17
CA SER A 101 18.21 9.68 22.33
C SER A 101 18.59 11.11 21.95
N LEU A 102 17.62 12.03 21.78
CA LEU A 102 17.91 13.46 21.59
C LEU A 102 18.64 14.06 22.79
N ILE A 103 18.23 13.68 24.01
CA ILE A 103 18.87 14.14 25.25
C ILE A 103 20.31 13.63 25.34
N VAL A 104 20.53 12.36 24.99
CA VAL A 104 21.89 11.79 24.95
C VAL A 104 22.73 12.44 23.86
N TRP A 105 22.15 12.68 22.69
CA TRP A 105 22.83 13.31 21.55
C TRP A 105 23.39 14.69 21.88
N GLN A 106 22.66 15.52 22.64
CA GLN A 106 23.13 16.86 23.05
C GLN A 106 24.35 16.84 23.97
N GLN A 107 24.66 15.70 24.57
CA GLN A 107 25.79 15.53 25.49
C GLN A 107 27.02 14.92 24.79
N LEU A 108 26.94 14.67 23.48
CA LEU A 108 28.03 14.08 22.70
C LEU A 108 28.89 15.17 22.06
N ASP A 109 30.15 15.25 22.48
CA ASP A 109 31.13 16.18 21.89
C ASP A 109 31.70 15.68 20.54
N SER A 110 31.47 14.41 20.21
CA SER A 110 31.97 13.78 18.98
C SER A 110 30.88 13.65 17.92
N PRO A 111 31.04 14.28 16.73
CA PRO A 111 30.10 14.14 15.60
C PRO A 111 29.91 12.68 15.16
N MET A 112 30.93 11.84 15.34
CA MET A 112 30.89 10.40 15.03
C MET A 112 29.96 9.62 15.93
N LEU A 113 30.08 9.80 17.25
CA LEU A 113 29.21 9.14 18.20
C LEU A 113 27.77 9.65 18.05
N ALA A 114 27.60 10.94 17.80
CA ALA A 114 26.31 11.56 17.49
C ALA A 114 25.67 10.96 16.23
N LEU A 115 26.43 10.78 15.15
CA LEU A 115 25.97 10.14 13.93
C LEU A 115 25.58 8.67 14.16
N ALA A 116 26.43 7.89 14.83
CA ALA A 116 26.18 6.49 15.13
C ALA A 116 24.91 6.29 15.99
N LEU A 117 24.73 7.15 17.00
CA LEU A 117 23.51 7.15 17.82
C LEU A 117 22.28 7.47 16.95
N THR A 118 22.38 8.47 16.09
CA THR A 118 21.26 8.88 15.22
C THR A 118 20.88 7.78 14.23
N ILE A 119 21.86 7.11 13.60
CA ILE A 119 21.64 5.94 12.74
C ILE A 119 20.89 4.83 13.50
N SER A 120 21.30 4.55 14.73
CA SER A 120 20.68 3.51 15.56
C SER A 120 19.21 3.83 15.86
N VAL A 121 18.91 5.10 16.14
CA VAL A 121 17.55 5.57 16.43
C VAL A 121 16.68 5.58 15.18
N ASP A 122 17.24 5.97 14.04
CA ASP A 122 16.56 5.93 12.74
C ASP A 122 16.15 4.50 12.35
N PHE A 123 17.03 3.53 12.60
CA PHE A 123 16.70 2.12 12.39
C PHE A 123 15.49 1.68 13.22
N LEU A 124 15.44 2.06 14.51
CA LEU A 124 14.29 1.79 15.38
C LEU A 124 13.02 2.50 14.89
N ALA A 125 13.16 3.75 14.43
CA ALA A 125 12.06 4.53 13.88
C ALA A 125 11.51 3.96 12.58
N CYS A 126 12.32 3.21 11.82
CA CYS A 126 11.90 2.49 10.62
C CYS A 126 11.14 1.19 10.90
N LEU A 127 11.15 0.65 12.12
CA LEU A 127 10.47 -0.63 12.45
C LEU A 127 8.97 -0.65 12.12
N PRO A 128 8.17 0.41 12.38
CA PRO A 128 6.77 0.46 11.95
C PRO A 128 6.61 0.36 10.43
N THR A 129 7.51 1.00 9.67
CA THR A 129 7.53 0.93 8.20
C THR A 129 7.90 -0.46 7.72
N ILE A 130 8.91 -1.11 8.31
CA ILE A 130 9.28 -2.50 8.01
C ILE A 130 8.11 -3.44 8.28
N ARG A 131 7.49 -3.32 9.46
CA ARG A 131 6.29 -4.08 9.84
C ARG A 131 5.16 -3.87 8.83
N LYS A 132 4.97 -2.64 8.36
CA LYS A 132 3.95 -2.28 7.37
C LYS A 132 4.28 -2.84 5.98
N ALA A 133 5.54 -2.80 5.54
CA ALA A 133 6.00 -3.40 4.29
C ALA A 133 5.80 -4.93 4.27
N ILE A 134 5.98 -5.60 5.42
CA ILE A 134 5.75 -7.05 5.56
C ILE A 134 4.25 -7.38 5.56
N HIS A 135 3.45 -6.73 6.41
CA HIS A 135 2.06 -7.14 6.63
C HIS A 135 1.05 -6.47 5.69
N CYS A 136 1.33 -5.24 5.23
CA CYS A 136 0.46 -4.42 4.40
C CYS A 136 1.25 -3.71 3.28
N PRO A 137 2.00 -4.42 2.42
CA PRO A 137 2.91 -3.83 1.41
C PRO A 137 2.21 -2.87 0.44
N GLN A 138 0.91 -3.07 0.19
CA GLN A 138 0.13 -2.23 -0.74
C GLN A 138 -0.17 -0.83 -0.18
N SER A 139 0.16 -0.57 1.08
CA SER A 139 -0.04 0.72 1.72
C SER A 139 1.22 1.61 1.71
N GLU A 140 2.28 1.12 1.05
CA GLU A 140 3.53 1.83 0.75
C GLU A 140 3.69 2.00 -0.76
N ASP A 141 4.31 3.10 -1.19
CA ASP A 141 4.51 3.39 -2.60
C ASP A 141 5.85 2.82 -3.09
N PHE A 142 5.79 1.75 -3.89
CA PHE A 142 7.01 1.11 -4.40
C PHE A 142 7.87 2.05 -5.24
N THR A 143 7.26 2.89 -6.09
CA THR A 143 7.99 3.75 -7.01
C THR A 143 8.87 4.73 -6.24
N CYS A 144 8.33 5.33 -5.19
CA CYS A 144 9.06 6.16 -4.24
C CYS A 144 10.26 5.42 -3.63
N TRP A 145 10.05 4.21 -3.08
CA TRP A 145 11.13 3.41 -2.48
C TRP A 145 12.21 3.00 -3.50
N MET A 146 11.82 2.70 -4.73
CA MET A 146 12.75 2.41 -5.82
C MET A 146 13.61 3.63 -6.16
N MET A 147 13.00 4.82 -6.25
CA MET A 147 13.73 6.06 -6.52
C MET A 147 14.67 6.44 -5.35
N TYR A 148 14.26 6.25 -4.10
CA TYR A 148 15.13 6.42 -2.93
C TYR A 148 16.34 5.48 -2.96
N PHE A 149 16.13 4.22 -3.33
CA PHE A 149 17.22 3.26 -3.49
C PHE A 149 18.21 3.71 -4.58
N ILE A 150 17.73 4.19 -5.73
CA ILE A 150 18.59 4.71 -6.80
C ILE A 150 19.34 5.97 -6.32
N SER A 151 18.67 6.88 -5.62
CA SER A 151 19.29 8.09 -5.05
C SER A 151 20.42 7.75 -4.07
N THR A 152 20.18 6.82 -3.15
CA THR A 152 21.21 6.38 -2.18
C THR A 152 22.35 5.62 -2.85
N ALA A 153 22.09 4.88 -3.93
CA ALA A 153 23.14 4.26 -4.75
C ALA A 153 24.05 5.31 -5.44
N ILE A 154 23.45 6.37 -5.98
CA ILE A 154 24.18 7.53 -6.53
C ILE A 154 24.98 8.21 -5.41
N ASN A 155 24.39 8.40 -4.23
CA ASN A 155 25.08 9.01 -3.08
C ASN A 155 26.29 8.19 -2.62
N LEU A 156 26.23 6.86 -2.71
CA LEU A 156 27.35 5.99 -2.36
C LEU A 156 28.59 6.24 -3.25
N SER A 157 28.39 6.57 -4.53
CA SER A 157 29.48 6.96 -5.43
C SER A 157 30.05 8.36 -5.15
N ALA A 158 29.34 9.18 -4.35
CA ALA A 158 29.81 10.49 -3.91
C ALA A 158 30.73 10.42 -2.67
N VAL A 159 30.93 9.24 -2.09
CA VAL A 159 31.89 9.01 -1.00
C VAL A 159 33.31 9.23 -1.51
N GLN A 160 34.02 10.18 -0.89
CA GLN A 160 35.42 10.50 -1.24
C GLN A 160 36.43 9.59 -0.54
N GLN A 161 36.17 9.28 0.73
CA GLN A 161 37.06 8.49 1.58
C GLN A 161 36.27 7.31 2.14
N TRP A 162 36.82 6.10 2.01
CA TRP A 162 36.18 4.87 2.50
C TRP A 162 36.61 4.55 3.93
N ASP A 163 36.42 5.52 4.82
CA ASP A 163 36.53 5.35 6.26
C ASP A 163 35.15 5.34 6.92
N LEU A 164 35.11 5.03 8.21
CA LEU A 164 33.87 4.93 8.97
C LEU A 164 33.11 6.27 9.00
N SER A 165 33.81 7.40 9.03
CA SER A 165 33.20 8.72 9.16
C SER A 165 32.44 9.17 7.91
N HIS A 166 32.99 8.86 6.74
CA HIS A 166 32.43 9.30 5.47
C HIS A 166 31.48 8.26 4.85
N ALA A 167 31.72 6.97 5.07
CA ALA A 167 30.97 5.89 4.43
C ALA A 167 29.80 5.35 5.26
N ALA A 168 29.82 5.47 6.61
CA ALA A 168 28.80 4.83 7.46
C ALA A 168 27.37 5.23 7.11
N LEU A 169 27.10 6.54 7.00
CA LEU A 169 25.74 7.02 6.68
C LEU A 169 25.30 6.63 5.26
N PRO A 170 26.06 6.89 4.17
CA PRO A 170 25.67 6.45 2.83
C PRO A 170 25.45 4.94 2.71
N VAL A 171 26.28 4.12 3.35
CA VAL A 171 26.12 2.66 3.38
C VAL A 171 24.85 2.26 4.12
N TYR A 172 24.58 2.86 5.29
CA TYR A 172 23.36 2.61 6.05
C TYR A 172 22.11 2.96 5.22
N LEU A 173 22.07 4.13 4.60
CA LEU A 173 20.92 4.56 3.80
C LEU A 173 20.70 3.67 2.58
N PHE A 174 21.76 3.30 1.87
CA PHE A 174 21.68 2.38 0.73
C PHE A 174 21.14 1.00 1.13
N THR A 175 21.71 0.42 2.20
CA THR A 175 21.29 -0.91 2.68
C THR A 175 19.88 -0.91 3.27
N GLY A 176 19.51 0.11 4.04
CA GLY A 176 18.17 0.26 4.62
C GLY A 176 17.09 0.43 3.56
N ASN A 177 17.30 1.32 2.57
CA ASN A 177 16.37 1.50 1.47
C ASN A 177 16.28 0.25 0.59
N GLY A 178 17.41 -0.41 0.30
CA GLY A 178 17.45 -1.67 -0.42
C GLY A 178 16.68 -2.79 0.29
N PHE A 179 16.80 -2.86 1.63
CA PHE A 179 16.04 -3.81 2.43
C PHE A 179 14.54 -3.58 2.33
N ILE A 180 14.06 -2.34 2.51
CA ILE A 180 12.63 -2.02 2.37
C ILE A 180 12.13 -2.29 0.95
N LEU A 181 12.90 -1.89 -0.07
CA LEU A 181 12.57 -2.17 -1.47
C LEU A 181 12.45 -3.67 -1.72
N SER A 182 13.33 -4.50 -1.16
CA SER A 182 13.28 -5.97 -1.31
C SER A 182 11.99 -6.57 -0.74
N LEU A 183 11.54 -6.07 0.42
CA LEU A 183 10.27 -6.48 1.05
C LEU A 183 9.06 -6.11 0.18
N LEU A 184 9.12 -4.97 -0.52
CA LEU A 184 8.06 -4.54 -1.43
C LEU A 184 8.13 -5.25 -2.79
N TRP A 185 9.31 -5.59 -3.28
CA TRP A 185 9.54 -6.24 -4.58
C TRP A 185 8.82 -7.59 -4.69
N GLY A 186 8.92 -8.44 -3.66
CA GLY A 186 8.22 -9.73 -3.62
C GLY A 186 6.70 -9.61 -3.79
N ASN A 187 6.13 -8.44 -3.48
CA ASN A 187 4.71 -8.15 -3.61
C ASN A 187 4.33 -7.47 -4.94
N GLN A 188 5.29 -6.92 -5.69
CA GLN A 188 5.07 -6.33 -7.03
C GLN A 188 4.86 -7.40 -8.11
N LEU A 189 5.61 -8.52 -8.05
CA LEU A 189 5.35 -9.69 -8.91
C LEU A 189 3.93 -10.24 -8.69
N HIS A 190 3.39 -10.10 -7.48
CA HIS A 190 2.02 -10.47 -7.12
C HIS A 190 0.97 -9.38 -7.37
N ARG A 191 1.33 -8.19 -7.87
CA ARG A 191 0.36 -7.10 -8.14
C ARG A 191 -0.60 -7.46 -9.29
N TRP A 192 -0.15 -8.30 -10.23
CA TRP A 192 -1.00 -8.86 -11.30
C TRP A 192 -1.96 -9.95 -10.80
N GLU A 193 -1.57 -10.76 -9.82
CA GLU A 193 -2.45 -11.81 -9.24
C GLU A 193 -3.37 -11.30 -8.10
N LYS A 194 -2.95 -10.25 -7.37
CA LYS A 194 -3.70 -9.70 -6.21
C LYS A 194 -4.63 -8.54 -6.56
N GLN A 195 -4.64 -8.05 -7.80
CA GLN A 195 -5.68 -7.10 -8.25
C GLN A 195 -7.11 -7.71 -8.16
N TYR A 196 -7.20 -9.03 -7.96
CA TYR A 196 -8.44 -9.81 -8.00
C TYR A 196 -8.67 -10.76 -6.79
N ARG A 197 -7.75 -10.85 -5.83
CA ARG A 197 -7.99 -11.59 -4.56
C ARG A 197 -8.28 -10.63 -3.41
N PHE A 198 -9.55 -10.29 -3.21
CA PHE A 198 -9.96 -9.72 -1.94
C PHE A 198 -10.05 -10.80 -0.85
N VAL A 199 -9.79 -10.34 0.37
CA VAL A 199 -9.81 -11.00 1.68
C VAL A 199 -10.51 -12.37 1.74
N ARG A 200 -9.86 -13.36 2.38
CA ARG A 200 -10.40 -14.67 2.85
C ARG A 200 -11.93 -14.74 2.74
N GLY A 201 -12.43 -15.13 1.57
CA GLY A 201 -13.86 -15.26 1.30
C GLY A 201 -14.47 -14.32 0.24
N VAL A 202 -13.72 -13.47 -0.48
CA VAL A 202 -14.27 -12.68 -1.59
C VAL A 202 -13.28 -12.63 -2.77
N SER A 203 -13.50 -13.43 -3.80
CA SER A 203 -12.72 -13.36 -5.04
C SER A 203 -13.39 -12.38 -6.01
N LEU A 204 -12.63 -11.45 -6.58
CA LEU A 204 -13.12 -10.53 -7.61
C LEU A 204 -12.50 -10.95 -8.93
N TYR A 205 -13.24 -11.03 -10.02
CA TYR A 205 -12.69 -11.31 -11.35
C TYR A 205 -13.24 -10.29 -12.33
N GLN A 206 -12.42 -9.80 -13.26
CA GLN A 206 -12.90 -8.96 -14.35
C GLN A 206 -12.71 -9.71 -15.66
N TYR A 207 -13.82 -9.93 -16.36
CA TYR A 207 -13.87 -10.54 -17.67
C TYR A 207 -14.40 -9.50 -18.66
N ASP A 208 -13.49 -8.86 -19.39
CA ASP A 208 -13.82 -7.75 -20.29
C ASP A 208 -14.58 -6.64 -19.52
N ARG A 209 -15.83 -6.35 -19.90
CA ARG A 209 -16.71 -5.40 -19.22
C ARG A 209 -17.63 -6.03 -18.15
N VAL A 210 -17.33 -7.24 -17.69
CA VAL A 210 -18.04 -7.93 -16.61
C VAL A 210 -17.18 -8.02 -15.37
N LEU A 211 -17.75 -7.65 -14.22
CA LEU A 211 -17.11 -7.76 -12.90
C LEU A 211 -17.80 -8.85 -12.08
N LEU A 212 -17.10 -9.93 -11.71
CA LEU A 212 -17.61 -11.04 -10.91
C LEU A 212 -17.07 -10.98 -9.48
N PHE A 213 -17.95 -10.77 -8.51
CA PHE A 213 -17.68 -10.98 -7.09
C PHE A 213 -18.13 -12.37 -6.67
N HIS A 214 -17.18 -13.27 -6.46
CA HIS A 214 -17.40 -14.59 -5.92
C HIS A 214 -17.19 -14.60 -4.40
N LEU A 215 -18.28 -14.74 -3.65
CA LEU A 215 -18.31 -14.72 -2.20
C LEU A 215 -18.22 -16.16 -1.65
N ASN A 216 -17.31 -16.36 -0.72
CA ASN A 216 -16.88 -17.65 -0.18
C ASN A 216 -16.92 -17.63 1.36
N GLY A 217 -17.68 -18.56 1.94
CA GLY A 217 -17.75 -18.75 3.39
C GLY A 217 -18.57 -17.66 4.13
N PRO A 218 -18.60 -17.73 5.48
CA PRO A 218 -19.40 -16.82 6.32
C PRO A 218 -19.01 -15.34 6.19
N MET A 219 -19.97 -14.46 5.89
CA MET A 219 -19.72 -13.04 5.67
C MET A 219 -19.96 -12.18 6.93
N MET A 220 -18.95 -12.02 7.79
CA MET A 220 -18.97 -11.20 9.03
C MET A 220 -18.17 -9.86 8.89
N PHE A 221 -18.50 -8.86 9.73
CA PHE A 221 -18.20 -7.42 9.57
C PHE A 221 -16.74 -7.07 9.23
N GLU A 222 -15.75 -7.79 9.74
CA GLU A 222 -14.32 -7.52 9.52
C GLU A 222 -13.86 -7.76 8.06
N ARG A 223 -14.62 -8.55 7.27
CA ARG A 223 -14.28 -8.91 5.88
C ARG A 223 -14.82 -7.95 4.81
N SER A 224 -15.47 -6.87 5.24
CA SER A 224 -16.26 -5.98 4.37
C SER A 224 -15.64 -4.59 4.20
N ARG A 225 -14.44 -4.35 4.72
CA ARG A 225 -13.78 -3.03 4.75
C ARG A 225 -13.29 -2.58 3.35
N ASP A 226 -13.29 -3.50 2.39
CA ASP A 226 -12.65 -3.35 1.08
C ASP A 226 -13.59 -3.10 -0.12
N ILE A 227 -14.90 -2.95 0.12
CA ILE A 227 -15.88 -2.61 -0.93
C ILE A 227 -15.58 -1.25 -1.61
N ASN A 228 -14.79 -0.38 -0.98
CA ASN A 228 -14.39 0.91 -1.56
C ASN A 228 -13.41 0.75 -2.75
N ARG A 229 -12.62 -0.33 -2.83
CA ARG A 229 -11.69 -0.58 -3.96
C ARG A 229 -12.39 -1.14 -5.21
N GLY A 230 -13.59 -1.72 -5.05
CA GLY A 230 -14.45 -2.12 -6.17
C GLY A 230 -14.98 -0.94 -6.99
N ARG A 231 -15.03 0.29 -6.44
CA ARG A 231 -15.51 1.48 -7.16
C ARG A 231 -14.65 1.88 -8.34
N THR A 232 -13.34 1.60 -8.30
CA THR A 232 -12.44 1.88 -9.43
C THR A 232 -12.65 0.85 -10.55
N ALA A 233 -12.79 -0.43 -10.22
CA ALA A 233 -13.08 -1.50 -11.19
C ALA A 233 -14.48 -1.36 -11.82
N MET A 234 -15.45 -0.82 -11.09
CA MET A 234 -16.79 -0.52 -11.63
C MET A 234 -16.79 0.58 -12.69
N LYS A 235 -15.74 1.40 -12.83
CA LYS A 235 -15.65 2.39 -13.92
C LYS A 235 -15.40 1.76 -15.30
N SER A 236 -14.87 0.55 -15.35
CA SER A 236 -14.51 -0.16 -16.58
C SER A 236 -15.44 -1.35 -16.91
N ALA A 237 -16.54 -1.50 -16.17
CA ALA A 237 -17.46 -2.63 -16.30
C ALA A 237 -18.89 -2.14 -16.54
N ASP A 238 -19.57 -2.81 -17.46
CA ASP A 238 -20.98 -2.57 -17.78
C ASP A 238 -21.90 -3.52 -16.97
N LYS A 239 -21.32 -4.59 -16.40
CA LYS A 239 -22.07 -5.66 -15.72
C LYS A 239 -21.40 -6.11 -14.43
N LEU A 240 -22.20 -6.47 -13.45
CA LEU A 240 -21.78 -6.95 -12.13
C LEU A 240 -22.43 -8.31 -11.85
N VAL A 241 -21.65 -9.34 -11.53
CA VAL A 241 -22.14 -10.65 -11.08
C VAL A 241 -21.76 -10.82 -9.62
N MET A 242 -22.75 -11.01 -8.74
CA MET A 242 -22.58 -11.22 -7.30
C MET A 242 -22.94 -12.66 -6.95
N ASP A 243 -21.93 -13.49 -6.73
CA ASP A 243 -22.08 -14.93 -6.52
C ASP A 243 -22.00 -15.32 -5.04
N PHE A 244 -23.10 -15.87 -4.53
CA PHE A 244 -23.31 -16.31 -3.15
C PHE A 244 -23.29 -17.84 -2.99
N THR A 245 -22.96 -18.59 -4.03
CA THR A 245 -23.10 -20.07 -4.08
C THR A 245 -22.41 -20.75 -2.89
N LYS A 246 -21.25 -20.25 -2.47
CA LYS A 246 -20.47 -20.79 -1.34
C LYS A 246 -20.65 -19.99 -0.04
N VAL A 247 -21.72 -19.21 0.09
CA VAL A 247 -22.02 -18.40 1.28
C VAL A 247 -23.11 -19.07 2.13
N PRO A 248 -22.80 -19.53 3.35
CA PRO A 248 -23.80 -20.14 4.23
C PRO A 248 -24.69 -19.10 4.93
N PHE A 249 -24.15 -17.92 5.26
CA PHE A 249 -24.91 -16.80 5.84
C PHE A 249 -24.17 -15.47 5.68
N VAL A 250 -24.91 -14.36 5.79
CA VAL A 250 -24.40 -13.00 5.78
C VAL A 250 -24.75 -12.30 7.09
N GLY A 251 -23.80 -11.61 7.73
CA GLY A 251 -24.09 -10.81 8.92
C GLY A 251 -24.79 -9.49 8.57
N PHE A 252 -25.54 -8.92 9.51
CA PHE A 252 -26.36 -7.70 9.29
C PHE A 252 -25.58 -6.51 8.69
N ARG A 253 -24.36 -6.25 9.18
CA ARG A 253 -23.52 -5.16 8.67
C ARG A 253 -22.95 -5.47 7.27
N SER A 254 -22.59 -6.73 7.02
CA SER A 254 -22.11 -7.19 5.71
C SER A 254 -23.21 -7.10 4.65
N SER A 255 -24.45 -7.47 5.00
CA SER A 255 -25.58 -7.39 4.06
C SER A 255 -25.89 -5.96 3.66
N ARG A 256 -25.79 -4.99 4.60
CA ARG A 256 -25.94 -3.56 4.25
C ARG A 256 -24.90 -3.11 3.24
N LYS A 257 -23.64 -3.50 3.42
CA LYS A 257 -22.57 -3.12 2.48
C LYS A 257 -22.74 -3.76 1.11
N ILE A 258 -23.10 -5.04 1.06
CA ILE A 258 -23.44 -5.74 -0.19
C ILE A 258 -24.59 -5.00 -0.89
N ALA A 259 -25.62 -4.61 -0.14
CA ALA A 259 -26.73 -3.83 -0.68
C ALA A 259 -26.29 -2.46 -1.21
N THR A 260 -25.42 -1.75 -0.49
CA THR A 260 -24.84 -0.49 -0.96
C THR A 260 -24.05 -0.69 -2.26
N THR A 261 -23.29 -1.77 -2.40
CA THR A 261 -22.55 -2.07 -3.65
C THR A 261 -23.50 -2.33 -4.83
N ILE A 262 -24.53 -3.14 -4.62
CA ILE A 262 -25.51 -3.46 -5.67
C ILE A 262 -26.28 -2.20 -6.10
N ARG A 263 -26.71 -1.37 -5.13
CA ARG A 263 -27.38 -0.09 -5.41
C ARG A 263 -26.48 0.85 -6.20
N TYR A 264 -25.23 0.98 -5.78
CA TYR A 264 -24.26 1.81 -6.49
C TYR A 264 -24.07 1.37 -7.93
N ALA A 265 -23.90 0.06 -8.18
CA ALA A 265 -23.76 -0.48 -9.52
C ALA A 265 -25.00 -0.17 -10.39
N HIS A 266 -26.20 -0.33 -9.84
CA HIS A 266 -27.45 -0.01 -10.53
C HIS A 266 -27.59 1.48 -10.84
N GLU A 267 -27.29 2.35 -9.87
CA GLU A 267 -27.30 3.82 -10.04
C GLU A 267 -26.34 4.30 -11.14
N HIS A 268 -25.27 3.53 -11.39
CA HIS A 268 -24.29 3.81 -12.45
C HIS A 268 -24.58 3.04 -13.76
N GLY A 269 -25.79 2.50 -13.92
CA GLY A 269 -26.25 1.88 -15.15
C GLY A 269 -25.71 0.46 -15.39
N MET A 270 -25.03 -0.16 -14.42
CA MET A 270 -24.56 -1.53 -14.58
C MET A 270 -25.72 -2.53 -14.49
N GLN A 271 -25.69 -3.56 -15.33
CA GLN A 271 -26.59 -4.70 -15.15
C GLN A 271 -26.07 -5.63 -14.05
N VAL A 272 -26.88 -5.87 -13.02
CA VAL A 272 -26.49 -6.68 -11.85
C VAL A 272 -27.13 -8.07 -11.91
N TYR A 273 -26.31 -9.10 -11.71
CA TYR A 273 -26.72 -10.49 -11.57
C TYR A 273 -26.46 -10.96 -10.15
N ILE A 274 -27.40 -11.71 -9.57
CA ILE A 274 -27.25 -12.33 -8.24
C ILE A 274 -27.27 -13.84 -8.41
N VAL A 275 -26.23 -14.53 -7.93
CA VAL A 275 -26.06 -15.97 -8.13
C VAL A 275 -26.13 -16.75 -6.82
N GLY A 276 -26.75 -17.93 -6.84
CA GLY A 276 -26.53 -18.95 -5.83
C GLY A 276 -27.04 -18.59 -4.44
N THR A 277 -28.15 -17.85 -4.35
CA THR A 277 -28.69 -17.41 -3.05
C THR A 277 -29.49 -18.50 -2.35
N SER A 278 -29.02 -18.91 -1.16
CA SER A 278 -29.82 -19.74 -0.24
C SER A 278 -31.08 -18.99 0.24
N ALA A 279 -32.10 -19.71 0.71
CA ALA A 279 -33.35 -19.10 1.21
C ALA A 279 -33.11 -18.05 2.31
N LYS A 280 -32.11 -18.29 3.18
CA LYS A 280 -31.70 -17.37 4.24
C LYS A 280 -31.09 -16.08 3.68
N ILE A 281 -30.18 -16.18 2.70
CA ILE A 281 -29.58 -15.02 2.02
C ILE A 281 -30.65 -14.26 1.25
N ARG A 282 -31.54 -14.97 0.56
CA ARG A 282 -32.67 -14.38 -0.16
C ARG A 282 -33.54 -13.52 0.76
N ARG A 283 -33.97 -14.06 1.90
CA ARG A 283 -34.74 -13.29 2.89
C ARG A 283 -34.00 -12.04 3.39
N GLN A 284 -32.69 -12.15 3.58
CA GLN A 284 -31.86 -11.05 4.07
C GLN A 284 -31.64 -9.94 3.04
N LEU A 285 -31.41 -10.29 1.77
CA LEU A 285 -31.32 -9.33 0.67
C LEU A 285 -32.68 -8.68 0.37
N GLY A 286 -33.77 -9.45 0.50
CA GLY A 286 -35.14 -8.94 0.36
C GLY A 286 -35.50 -7.89 1.41
N ARG A 287 -35.11 -8.09 2.68
CA ARG A 287 -35.26 -7.07 3.74
C ARG A 287 -34.52 -5.76 3.44
N LEU A 288 -33.53 -5.79 2.55
CA LEU A 288 -32.77 -4.62 2.13
C LEU A 288 -33.28 -4.04 0.81
N GLY A 289 -34.42 -4.51 0.28
CA GLY A 289 -35.06 -3.98 -0.93
C GLY A 289 -34.22 -4.13 -2.20
N LEU A 290 -33.43 -5.21 -2.31
CA LEU A 290 -32.57 -5.44 -3.48
C LEU A 290 -33.29 -6.11 -4.65
N TYR A 291 -34.37 -6.83 -4.38
CA TYR A 291 -35.18 -7.47 -5.42
C TYR A 291 -36.10 -6.49 -6.16
N ASP A 292 -36.23 -5.26 -5.65
CA ASP A 292 -36.91 -4.17 -6.35
C ASP A 292 -36.01 -3.55 -7.44
N ILE A 293 -34.70 -3.84 -7.37
CA ILE A 293 -33.65 -3.21 -8.18
C ILE A 293 -33.08 -4.19 -9.20
N VAL A 294 -32.91 -5.45 -8.79
CA VAL A 294 -32.42 -6.53 -9.65
C VAL A 294 -33.60 -7.24 -10.28
N ARG A 295 -33.62 -7.35 -11.62
CA ARG A 295 -34.69 -8.02 -12.36
C ARG A 295 -34.76 -9.49 -11.97
N ALA A 296 -35.97 -10.04 -11.90
CA ALA A 296 -36.16 -11.46 -11.54
C ALA A 296 -35.36 -12.42 -12.44
N GLN A 297 -35.23 -12.10 -13.73
CA GLN A 297 -34.46 -12.87 -14.71
C GLN A 297 -32.93 -12.83 -14.51
N ASP A 298 -32.41 -11.86 -13.74
CA ASP A 298 -30.98 -11.70 -13.46
C ASP A 298 -30.59 -12.35 -12.10
N ILE A 299 -31.53 -13.05 -11.45
CA ILE A 299 -31.28 -13.88 -10.27
C ILE A 299 -31.13 -15.33 -10.74
N ILE A 300 -29.89 -15.83 -10.73
CA ILE A 300 -29.52 -17.09 -11.36
C ILE A 300 -29.05 -18.07 -10.28
N SER A 301 -29.30 -19.37 -10.45
CA SER A 301 -28.85 -20.38 -9.49
C SER A 301 -27.39 -20.75 -9.67
N ASP A 302 -26.91 -20.77 -10.91
CA ASP A 302 -25.58 -21.26 -11.31
C ASP A 302 -24.64 -20.13 -11.77
N SER A 303 -23.39 -20.19 -11.33
CA SER A 303 -22.39 -19.13 -11.56
C SER A 303 -21.80 -19.17 -12.96
N ALA A 304 -21.61 -20.36 -13.54
CA ALA A 304 -21.16 -20.50 -14.91
C ALA A 304 -22.22 -19.96 -15.89
N GLN A 305 -23.50 -20.29 -15.65
CA GLN A 305 -24.62 -19.75 -16.41
C GLN A 305 -24.70 -18.22 -16.30
N ALA A 306 -24.59 -17.66 -15.09
CA ALA A 306 -24.64 -16.21 -14.89
C ALA A 306 -23.51 -15.47 -15.61
N LEU A 307 -22.29 -16.00 -15.54
CA LEU A 307 -21.14 -15.43 -16.23
C LEU A 307 -21.32 -15.53 -17.75
N HIS A 308 -21.79 -16.67 -18.26
CA HIS A 308 -22.08 -16.85 -19.68
C HIS A 308 -23.18 -15.88 -20.17
N THR A 309 -24.25 -15.69 -19.41
CA THR A 309 -25.31 -14.72 -19.72
C THR A 309 -24.80 -13.28 -19.69
N ALA A 310 -23.93 -12.94 -18.73
CA ALA A 310 -23.32 -11.63 -18.63
C ALA A 310 -22.40 -11.35 -19.84
N LEU A 311 -21.57 -12.32 -20.24
CA LEU A 311 -20.64 -12.20 -21.37
C LEU A 311 -21.35 -12.25 -22.74
N GLY A 312 -22.34 -13.13 -22.92
CA GLY A 312 -23.02 -13.34 -24.21
C GLY A 312 -23.81 -12.14 -24.71
N LYS A 313 -24.15 -11.20 -23.83
CA LYS A 313 -24.80 -9.93 -24.16
C LYS A 313 -23.79 -8.78 -24.39
N ILE A 314 -22.50 -9.06 -24.50
CA ILE A 314 -21.48 -8.09 -24.91
C ILE A 314 -21.25 -8.32 -26.42
N LYS A 315 -21.47 -7.29 -27.25
CA LYS A 315 -21.19 -7.39 -28.70
C LYS A 315 -19.67 -7.62 -28.87
N ARG A 316 -19.31 -8.86 -29.26
CA ARG A 316 -17.99 -9.54 -29.24
C ARG A 316 -16.87 -8.92 -30.12
N PRO A 317 -15.59 -9.38 -30.03
CA PRO A 317 -15.08 -10.53 -29.23
C PRO A 317 -13.82 -10.27 -28.38
N THR A 318 -13.68 -10.99 -27.27
CA THR A 318 -12.36 -11.50 -26.85
C THR A 318 -12.48 -12.96 -26.41
N THR A 319 -11.63 -13.80 -27.01
CA THR A 319 -11.34 -15.17 -26.60
C THR A 319 -10.34 -15.12 -25.47
N PHE A 320 -10.79 -15.35 -24.24
CA PHE A 320 -9.95 -15.84 -23.15
C PHE A 320 -10.54 -17.16 -22.66
N PRO A 321 -9.71 -18.19 -22.40
CA PRO A 321 -10.21 -19.45 -21.86
C PRO A 321 -10.86 -19.19 -20.50
N MET A 322 -12.10 -19.66 -20.34
CA MET A 322 -12.80 -19.68 -19.06
C MET A 322 -11.99 -20.54 -18.08
N PRO A 323 -11.69 -20.06 -16.86
CA PRO A 323 -11.13 -20.93 -15.83
C PRO A 323 -12.13 -22.03 -15.50
N ASP A 324 -11.65 -23.28 -15.43
CA ASP A 324 -12.49 -24.41 -15.08
C ASP A 324 -12.76 -24.40 -13.56
N PHE A 325 -13.96 -23.95 -13.19
CA PHE A 325 -14.36 -23.78 -11.78
C PHE A 325 -14.65 -25.10 -11.05
N HIS A 326 -14.54 -26.26 -11.74
CA HIS A 326 -14.78 -27.57 -11.15
C HIS A 326 -13.54 -28.27 -10.58
N GLN A 327 -12.33 -27.71 -10.74
CA GLN A 327 -11.10 -28.37 -10.27
C GLN A 327 -10.13 -27.37 -9.62
N THR A 328 -10.30 -27.06 -8.34
CA THR A 328 -9.19 -26.53 -7.51
C THR A 328 -9.52 -26.72 -6.02
N SER A 329 -9.55 -27.97 -5.60
CA SER A 329 -9.28 -28.36 -4.21
C SER A 329 -7.78 -28.44 -4.03
N PHE A 330 -7.12 -27.32 -3.73
CA PHE A 330 -5.72 -27.34 -3.30
C PHE A 330 -5.65 -27.68 -1.81
N GLN A 331 -5.17 -28.89 -1.56
CA GLN A 331 -4.64 -29.32 -0.27
C GLN A 331 -3.47 -28.43 0.15
N LEU A 332 -3.45 -28.12 1.44
CA LEU A 332 -2.45 -27.29 2.10
C LEU A 332 -1.12 -28.04 2.22
N PHE A 333 -0.04 -27.41 1.77
CA PHE A 333 1.27 -27.47 2.41
C PHE A 333 1.76 -26.04 2.63
#